data_AF-E9SD86-F1
#
_entry.id   AF-E9SD86-F1
#
_cell.length_a   1.000
_cell.length_b   1.000
_cell.length_c   1.000
_cell.angle_alpha   90.00
_cell.angle_beta   90.00
_cell.angle_gamma   90.00
#
_symmetry.space_group_name_H-M   'P 1'
#
loop_
_entity.id
_entity.type
_entity.pdbx_description
1 polymer ?
#
loop_
_entity_poly.entity_id
_entity_poly.type
_entity_poly.pdbx_seq_one_letter_code
_entity_poly.pdbx_strand_id
1 'polypeptide(L)' 'MIRKIIEIDEEKCNGCGLCAKACHEGAIAIVNGKARRKPDFDNISFYHSR' A
#
# COMPACT_ATOMS: atom_id res chain seq x y z
N MET A 1 -2.29 -21.08 0.74
CA MET A 1 -3.05 -20.01 0.06
C MET A 1 -2.06 -19.01 -0.55
N ILE A 2 -2.19 -18.69 -1.83
CA ILE A 2 -1.22 -17.81 -2.53
C ILE A 2 -1.68 -16.36 -2.33
N ARG A 3 -0.90 -15.58 -1.56
CA ARG A 3 -1.16 -14.15 -1.40
C ARG A 3 -0.81 -13.45 -2.71
N LYS A 4 -1.77 -12.75 -3.33
CA LYS A 4 -1.50 -11.90 -4.50
C LYS A 4 -0.78 -10.64 -4.04
N ILE A 5 0.48 -10.52 -4.45
CA ILE A 5 1.35 -9.40 -4.14
C ILE A 5 1.21 -8.39 -5.30
N ILE A 6 0.65 -7.22 -5.03
CA ILE A 6 0.55 -6.09 -5.96
C ILE A 6 1.92 -5.40 -6.13
N GLU A 7 2.64 -5.67 -7.20
CA GLU A 7 3.92 -5.00 -7.45
C GLU A 7 3.70 -3.56 -7.95
N ILE A 8 4.47 -2.62 -7.41
CA ILE A 8 4.43 -1.22 -7.84
C ILE A 8 5.61 -1.02 -8.77
N ASP A 9 5.32 -0.64 -10.01
CA ASP A 9 6.33 -0.26 -10.99
C ASP A 9 6.83 1.16 -10.70
N GLU A 10 8.04 1.25 -10.14
CA GLU A 10 8.66 2.52 -9.74
C GLU A 10 9.10 3.39 -10.93
N GLU A 11 9.16 2.84 -12.14
CA GLU A 11 9.47 3.59 -13.36
C GLU A 11 8.24 4.32 -13.89
N LYS A 12 7.07 3.67 -13.82
CA LYS A 12 5.78 4.28 -14.16
C LYS A 12 5.19 5.12 -13.03
N CYS A 13 5.65 4.91 -11.80
CA CYS A 13 5.19 5.68 -10.66
C CYS A 13 5.71 7.13 -10.74
N ASN A 14 4.79 8.05 -10.95
CA ASN A 14 5.05 9.50 -10.96
C ASN A 14 4.85 10.16 -9.58
N GLY A 15 4.59 9.39 -8.53
CA GLY A 15 4.40 9.95 -7.19
C GLY A 15 3.07 10.66 -6.93
N CYS A 16 2.06 10.50 -7.79
CA CYS A 16 0.79 11.22 -7.66
C CYS A 16 0.02 10.98 -6.35
N GLY A 17 0.29 9.88 -5.63
CA GLY A 17 -0.36 9.58 -4.35
C GLY A 17 -1.82 9.16 -4.41
N LEU A 18 -2.38 8.97 -5.61
CA LEU A 18 -3.76 8.51 -5.79
C LEU A 18 -3.96 7.10 -5.21
N CYS A 19 -2.97 6.22 -5.37
CA CYS A 19 -2.99 4.88 -4.80
C CYS A 19 -3.01 4.89 -3.27
N ALA A 20 -2.25 5.77 -2.63
CA ALA A 20 -2.24 5.92 -1.18
C ALA A 20 -3.57 6.48 -0.66
N LYS A 21 -4.18 7.45 -1.37
CA LYS A 21 -5.52 7.99 -1.03
C LYS A 21 -6.64 6.98 -1.24
N ALA A 22 -6.57 6.17 -2.29
CA ALA A 22 -7.58 5.14 -2.58
C ALA A 22 -7.47 3.94 -1.62
N CYS A 23 -6.31 3.73 -1.01
CA CYS A 23 -6.07 2.64 -0.09
C CYS A 23 -6.69 2.94 1.29
N HIS A 24 -7.91 2.45 1.49
CA HIS A 24 -8.65 2.58 2.75
C HIS A 24 -7.95 1.85 3.92
N GLU A 25 -7.18 0.81 3.59
CA GLU A 25 -6.41 0.03 4.55
C GLU A 25 -5.07 0.69 4.95
N GLY A 26 -4.61 1.72 4.22
CA GLY A 26 -3.30 2.34 4.47
C GLY A 26 -2.10 1.48 4.06
N ALA A 27 -2.30 0.49 3.18
CA ALA A 27 -1.25 -0.41 2.71
C ALA A 27 -0.23 0.18 1.76
N ILE A 28 -0.61 1.29 1.13
CA ILE A 28 0.22 2.00 0.17
C ILE A 28 0.50 3.37 0.73
N ALA A 29 1.77 3.73 0.80
CA ALA A 29 2.23 5.06 1.19
C ALA A 29 3.14 5.64 0.10
N ILE A 30 3.18 6.97 0.01
CA ILE A 30 4.15 7.65 -0.85
C ILE A 30 5.38 7.97 -0.01
N VAL A 31 6.54 7.46 -0.43
CA VAL A 31 7.84 7.69 0.23
C VAL A 31 8.81 8.19 -0.83
N ASN A 32 9.48 9.31 -0.58
CA ASN A 32 10.38 9.96 -1.55
C ASN A 32 9.74 10.20 -2.94
N GLY A 33 8.46 10.56 -2.95
CA GLY A 33 7.73 10.79 -4.20
C GLY A 33 7.44 9.54 -5.02
N LYS A 34 7.57 8.33 -4.46
CA LYS A 34 7.16 7.08 -5.11
C LYS A 34 6.25 6.25 -4.21
N ALA A 35 5.39 5.45 -4.82
CA ALA A 35 4.49 4.56 -4.09
C ALA A 35 5.25 3.34 -3.57
N ARG A 36 5.10 3.06 -2.28
CA ARG A 36 5.66 1.92 -1.56
C ARG A 36 4.53 1.17 -0.86
N ARG A 37 4.49 -0.14 -1.01
CA ARG A 37 3.63 -1.00 -0.19
C ARG A 37 4.33 -1.39 1.09
N LYS A 38 3.56 -1.50 2.17
CA LYS A 38 4.02 -2.25 3.34
C LYS A 38 3.67 -3.74 3.14
N PRO A 39 4.65 -4.65 3.26
CA PRO A 39 4.42 -6.08 3.06
C PRO A 39 3.69 -6.76 4.23
N ASP A 40 3.58 -6.10 5.38
CA ASP A 40 2.95 -6.63 6.58
C ASP A 40 1.51 -6.11 6.74
N PHE A 41 0.59 -6.68 5.97
CA PHE A 41 -0.86 -6.43 6.10
C PHE A 41 -1.61 -7.61 6.74
N ASP A 42 -0.89 -8.63 7.22
CA ASP A 42 -1.49 -9.83 7.81
C ASP A 42 -2.00 -9.64 9.25
N ASN A 43 -1.68 -8.50 9.87
CA ASN A 43 -2.15 -8.13 11.22
C ASN A 43 -3.11 -6.92 11.21
N ILE A 44 -3.97 -6.80 10.20
CA ILE A 44 -5.04 -5.78 10.21
C ILE A 44 -6.18 -6.09 11.21
N SER A 45 -6.08 -7.19 11.96
CA SER A 45 -6.99 -7.51 13.08
C SER A 45 -6.99 -6.45 14.20
N PHE A 46 -6.08 -5.46 14.18
CA PHE A 46 -5.98 -4.45 15.25
C PHE A 46 -6.62 -3.09 14.95
N TYR A 47 -7.10 -2.80 13.73
CA TYR A 47 -7.58 -1.44 13.39
C TYR A 47 -9.10 -1.31 13.20
N HIS A 48 -9.84 -2.42 13.25
CA HIS A 48 -11.32 -2.42 13.13
C HIS A 48 -12.02 -3.12 14.32
N SER A 49 -11.37 -3.14 15.49
CA SER A 49 -12.00 -3.34 16.79
C SER A 49 -11.44 -2.24 17.69
N ARG A 50 -12.29 -1.44 18.34
CA ARG A 50 -12.37 -1.47 19.81
C ARG A 50 -11.02 -1.67 20.50
#